data_AF-A0A015YET3-F1
#
_entry.id   AF-A0A015YET3-F1
#
_cell.length_a   1.000
_cell.length_b   1.000
_cell.length_c   1.000
_cell.angle_alpha   90.00
_cell.angle_beta   90.00
_cell.angle_gamma   90.00
#
_symmetry.space_group_name_H-M   'P 1'
#
loop_
_entity.id
_entity.type
_entity.pdbx_description
1 polymer ?
#
loop_
_entity_poly.entity_id
_entity_poly.type
_entity_poly.pdbx_seq_one_letter_code
_entity_poly.pdbx_strand_id
1 'polypeptide(L)' 'MGGSFDSSKGDFPLCGVTAGVGGHAYMNYLKVPAKVDELCAILQAK' A
#
# COMPACT_ATOMS: atom_id res chain seq x y z
N MET A 1 2.54 15.11 12.17
CA MET A 1 1.95 15.20 10.83
C MET A 1 1.63 13.77 10.40
N GLY A 2 0.38 13.36 10.56
CA GLY A 2 -0.12 12.02 10.24
C GLY A 2 -1.64 12.08 10.27
N GLY A 3 -2.28 11.81 9.13
CA GLY A 3 -3.74 11.79 9.01
C GLY A 3 -4.37 10.63 9.77
N SER A 4 -5.69 10.55 9.75
CA SER A 4 -6.42 9.36 10.20
C SER A 4 -6.31 8.26 9.14
N PHE A 5 -6.10 7.02 9.57
CA PHE A 5 -6.08 5.83 8.72
C PHE A 5 -7.12 4.85 9.24
N ASP A 6 -7.97 4.33 8.35
CA ASP A 6 -8.98 3.34 8.68
C ASP A 6 -8.96 2.17 7.67
N SER A 7 -8.38 1.04 8.09
CA SER A 7 -8.28 -0.15 7.26
C SER A 7 -9.64 -0.73 6.88
N SER A 8 -10.70 -0.46 7.66
CA SER A 8 -12.05 -0.94 7.33
C SER A 8 -12.67 -0.20 6.14
N LYS A 9 -12.19 1.01 5.82
CA LYS A 9 -12.59 1.79 4.64
C LYS A 9 -11.79 1.47 3.38
N GLY A 10 -10.72 0.68 3.51
CA GLY A 10 -9.77 0.44 2.43
C GLY A 10 -8.75 1.55 2.26
N ASP A 11 -8.52 2.39 3.28
CA ASP A 11 -7.45 3.39 3.25
C ASP A 11 -6.08 2.72 3.06
N PHE A 12 -5.15 3.41 2.40
CA PHE A 12 -3.75 2.95 2.32
C PHE A 12 -2.95 3.35 3.57
N PRO A 13 -1.98 2.53 4.01
CA PRO A 13 -1.12 2.87 5.13
C PRO A 13 -0.45 4.24 4.94
N LEU A 14 -0.39 5.02 6.02
CA LEU A 14 0.26 6.34 6.03
C LEU A 14 1.70 6.29 6.60
N CYS A 15 2.25 5.09 6.74
CA CYS A 15 3.60 4.86 7.23
C CYS A 15 4.20 3.59 6.62
N GLY A 16 5.52 3.46 6.70
CA GLY A 16 6.22 2.23 6.28
C GLY A 16 5.79 1.05 7.15
N VAL A 17 5.52 -0.08 6.50
CA VAL A 17 5.12 -1.33 7.17
C VAL A 17 6.22 -2.36 6.98
N THR A 18 6.49 -3.14 8.03
CA THR A 18 7.39 -4.29 8.01
C THR A 18 6.59 -5.53 8.40
N ALA A 19 6.67 -6.62 7.63
CA ALA A 19 5.99 -7.87 7.96
C ALA A 19 6.79 -9.11 7.56
N GLY A 20 6.30 -10.27 8.00
CA GLY A 20 6.91 -11.58 7.76
C GLY A 20 8.01 -11.93 8.77
N VAL A 21 8.38 -13.21 8.79
CA VAL A 21 9.50 -13.73 9.59
C VAL A 21 10.79 -13.09 9.09
N GLY A 22 11.55 -12.45 9.97
CA GLY A 22 12.78 -11.73 9.61
C GLY A 22 12.58 -10.24 9.27
N GLY A 23 11.35 -9.74 9.25
CA GLY A 23 11.06 -8.30 9.17
C GLY A 23 11.38 -7.67 7.82
N HIS A 24 10.63 -8.04 6.78
CA HIS A 24 10.77 -7.45 5.46
C HIS A 24 9.93 -6.17 5.34
N ALA A 25 10.57 -5.06 4.99
CA ALA A 25 9.87 -3.82 4.70
C ALA A 25 9.08 -3.97 3.38
N TYR A 26 7.82 -3.56 3.41
CA TYR A 26 7.04 -3.39 2.18
C TYR A 26 7.59 -2.22 1.35
N MET A 27 6.97 -2.01 0.19
CA MET A 27 7.17 -0.80 -0.58
C MET A 27 6.85 0.45 0.26
N ASN A 28 7.61 1.53 0.04
CA ASN A 28 7.33 2.83 0.66
C ASN A 28 5.85 3.21 0.45
N TYR A 29 5.17 3.56 1.54
CA TYR A 29 3.74 3.86 1.56
C TYR A 29 3.33 4.97 0.57
N LEU A 30 4.22 5.93 0.29
CA LEU A 30 4.01 6.99 -0.70
C LEU A 30 3.86 6.46 -2.14
N LYS A 31 4.35 5.25 -2.42
CA LYS A 31 4.30 4.62 -3.74
C LYS A 31 3.11 3.66 -3.91
N VAL A 32 2.44 3.29 -2.82
CA VAL A 32 1.36 2.29 -2.83
C VAL A 32 0.22 2.68 -3.78
N PRO A 33 -0.32 3.92 -3.76
CA PRO A 33 -1.46 4.27 -4.63
C PRO A 33 -1.14 4.08 -6.12
N ALA A 34 -0.03 4.66 -6.59
CA ALA A 34 0.38 4.58 -7.99
C ALA A 34 0.63 3.13 -8.47
N LYS A 35 1.16 2.27 -7.60
CA LYS A 35 1.40 0.85 -7.94
C LYS A 35 0.13 0.00 -7.92
N VAL A 36 -0.86 0.38 -7.12
CA VAL A 36 -2.18 -0.25 -7.18
C VAL A 36 -2.88 0.10 -8.48
N ASP A 37 -2.84 1.37 -8.91
CA ASP A 37 -3.41 1.78 -10.20
C ASP A 37 -2.77 1.06 -11.39
N GLU A 38 -1.43 0.95 -11.39
CA GLU A 38 -0.67 0.20 -12.40
C GLU A 38 -1.09 -1.28 -12.42
N LEU A 39 -1.27 -1.90 -11.25
CA LEU A 39 -1.73 -3.28 -11.14
C LEU A 39 -3.16 -3.44 -11.69
N CYS A 40 -4.07 -2.53 -11.37
CA CYS A 40 -5.44 -2.56 -11.89
C CYS A 40 -5.46 -2.47 -13.43
N ALA A 41 -4.65 -1.60 -14.02
CA ALA A 41 -4.54 -1.48 -15.47
C ALA A 41 -4.05 -2.79 -16.12
N ILE A 42 -3.06 -3.45 -15.51
CA ILE A 42 -2.55 -4.76 -15.97
C ILE A 42 -3.65 -5.83 -15.89
N LEU A 43 -4.40 -5.86 -14.80
CA LEU A 43 -5.47 -6.85 -14.59
C LEU A 43 -6.66 -6.64 -15.53
N GLN A 44 -7.00 -5.39 -15.86
CA GLN A 44 -8.07 -5.06 -16.79
C GLN A 44 -7.71 -5.29 -18.25
N ALA A 45 -6.42 -5.31 -18.58
CA ALA A 45 -5.94 -5.61 -19.92
C ALA A 45 -5.91 -7.12 -20.26
N LYS A 46 -6.30 -7.99 -19.31
CA LYS A 46 -6.34 -9.46 -19.45
C LYS A 46 -7.74 -10.02 -19.53
#